data_AF-A0A2V9C7J9-F1
#
_entry.id   AF-A0A2V9C7J9-F1
#
_cell.length_a   1.000
_cell.length_b   1.000
_cell.length_c   1.000
_cell.angle_alpha   90.00
_cell.angle_beta   90.00
_cell.angle_gamma   90.00
#
_symmetry.space_group_name_H-M   'P 1'
#
loop_
_entity.id
_entity.type
_entity.pdbx_description
1 polymer ?
#
loop_
_entity_poly.entity_id
_entity_poly.type
_entity_poly.pdbx_seq_one_letter_code
_entity_poly.pdbx_strand_id
1 'polypeptide(L)'
;MPGLEAKWKSQKTKQMNEIVEFLFRHGYSLLITWVLAEEAGLPLPSAPVLLAAGALAGAGRMYLPVVVAMPLLAATTCDTLWYILGRQRGGVVLRLICRISLEPDSCVRRTQLSFERRGVWALVIAKFVPGLSAMTAPLAGISRMPWRRFALFDALGSLLWSCTYIATGFVFSSKLERALASLQFLGGGLLALLLTTLGGYLVWKWQNRRRFLRKLKIARITPEELKRRLDAREDVVIVDLRHSLEFDAEPQTIFGAVHMDPADLEEAIEVIPRDREIVLFCSCPNEATAAQMALRLRSRGITRIRPLAEGLDGWRKRGFPLQVPNQAVEAS
;
A
#
# COMPACT_ATOMS: atom_id res chain seq x y z
N MET A 1 -38.52 3.26 -40.99
CA MET A 1 -38.49 4.27 -39.90
C MET A 1 -37.11 4.96 -39.83
N PRO A 2 -36.78 5.89 -40.75
CA PRO A 2 -35.41 6.43 -40.90
C PRO A 2 -35.05 7.57 -39.93
N GLY A 3 -36.04 8.26 -39.35
CA GLY A 3 -35.82 9.49 -38.57
C GLY A 3 -35.27 9.30 -37.15
N LEU A 4 -35.53 8.14 -36.51
CA LEU A 4 -35.07 7.85 -35.15
C LEU A 4 -33.58 7.51 -35.10
N GLU A 5 -33.06 6.80 -36.09
CA GLU A 5 -31.63 6.49 -36.18
C GLU A 5 -30.78 7.74 -36.47
N ALA A 6 -31.27 8.63 -37.33
CA ALA A 6 -30.58 9.89 -37.63
C ALA A 6 -30.53 10.83 -36.41
N LYS A 7 -31.63 10.90 -35.64
CA LYS A 7 -31.71 11.71 -34.41
C LYS A 7 -30.82 11.14 -33.30
N TRP A 8 -30.79 9.82 -33.15
CA TRP A 8 -29.90 9.13 -32.20
C TRP A 8 -28.42 9.30 -32.56
N LYS A 9 -28.04 9.14 -33.84
CA LYS A 9 -26.67 9.40 -34.30
C LYS A 9 -26.27 10.85 -34.06
N SER A 10 -27.09 11.81 -34.46
CA SER A 10 -26.84 13.25 -34.26
C SER A 10 -26.63 13.60 -32.78
N GLN A 11 -27.47 13.09 -31.89
CA GLN A 11 -27.39 13.37 -30.46
C GLN A 11 -26.14 12.74 -29.83
N LYS A 12 -25.78 11.53 -30.26
CA LYS A 12 -24.55 10.83 -29.83
C LYS A 12 -23.28 11.55 -30.32
N THR A 13 -23.25 12.05 -31.55
CA THR A 13 -22.13 12.83 -32.08
C THR A 13 -21.96 14.15 -31.33
N LYS A 14 -23.07 14.83 -31.00
CA LYS A 14 -23.03 16.09 -30.26
C LYS A 14 -22.48 15.90 -28.84
N GLN A 15 -22.93 14.85 -28.15
CA GLN A 15 -22.46 14.50 -26.81
C GLN A 15 -20.98 14.06 -26.80
N MET A 16 -20.55 13.32 -27.84
CA MET A 16 -19.14 12.96 -28.03
C MET A 16 -18.27 14.20 -28.22
N ASN A 17 -18.72 15.17 -29.02
CA ASN A 17 -18.00 16.41 -29.28
C ASN A 17 -17.88 17.27 -28.02
N GLU A 18 -18.92 17.36 -27.19
CA GLU A 18 -18.87 18.09 -25.90
C GLU A 18 -17.88 17.46 -24.91
N ILE A 19 -17.84 16.12 -24.81
CA ILE A 19 -16.88 15.40 -23.95
C ILE A 19 -15.45 15.61 -24.45
N VAL A 20 -15.25 15.51 -25.76
CA VAL A 20 -13.95 15.70 -26.42
C VAL A 20 -13.47 17.15 -26.25
N GLU A 21 -14.35 18.13 -26.40
CA GLU A 21 -14.07 19.55 -26.21
C GLU A 21 -13.78 19.89 -24.73
N PHE A 22 -14.47 19.24 -23.78
CA PHE A 22 -14.13 19.32 -22.36
C PHE A 22 -12.74 18.73 -22.06
N LEU A 23 -12.40 17.60 -22.69
CA LEU A 23 -11.09 16.95 -22.57
C LEU A 23 -9.97 17.82 -23.15
N PHE A 24 -10.23 18.51 -24.27
CA PHE A 24 -9.29 19.45 -24.87
C PHE A 24 -9.11 20.71 -24.01
N ARG A 25 -10.18 21.22 -23.40
CA ARG A 25 -10.14 22.43 -22.57
C ARG A 25 -9.52 22.20 -21.19
N HIS A 26 -9.66 20.99 -20.63
CA HIS A 26 -9.17 20.64 -19.28
C HIS A 26 -8.09 19.55 -19.29
N GLY A 27 -7.48 19.24 -20.44
CA GLY A 27 -6.55 18.11 -20.58
C GLY A 27 -5.38 18.14 -19.60
N TYR A 28 -4.80 19.32 -19.34
CA TYR A 28 -3.74 19.48 -18.35
C TYR A 28 -4.22 19.29 -16.91
N SER A 29 -5.40 19.83 -16.58
CA SER A 29 -6.01 19.72 -15.25
C SER A 29 -6.39 18.27 -14.94
N LEU A 30 -6.95 17.55 -15.92
CA LEU A 30 -7.25 16.13 -15.80
C LEU A 30 -5.97 15.32 -15.60
N LEU A 31 -4.93 15.57 -16.40
CA LEU A 31 -3.65 14.88 -16.30
C LEU A 31 -3.03 15.01 -14.90
N ILE A 32 -2.90 16.23 -14.38
CA ILE A 32 -2.28 16.45 -13.07
C ILE A 32 -3.13 15.90 -11.93
N THR A 33 -4.44 16.12 -11.94
CA THR A 33 -5.32 15.63 -10.87
C THR A 33 -5.42 14.11 -10.84
N TRP A 34 -5.41 13.47 -12.01
CA TRP A 34 -5.43 12.01 -12.11
C TRP A 34 -4.13 11.38 -11.58
N VAL A 35 -2.98 11.92 -11.98
CA VAL A 35 -1.68 11.45 -11.48
C VAL A 35 -1.55 11.70 -9.98
N LEU A 36 -1.95 12.87 -9.49
CA LEU A 36 -1.98 13.15 -8.04
C LEU A 36 -2.88 12.18 -7.28
N ALA A 37 -4.05 11.84 -7.83
CA ALA A 37 -4.97 10.91 -7.19
C ALA A 37 -4.39 9.48 -7.12
N GLU A 38 -3.76 9.00 -8.20
CA GLU A 38 -3.08 7.69 -8.19
C GLU A 38 -1.94 7.67 -7.16
N GLU A 39 -1.06 8.65 -7.18
CA GLU A 39 0.11 8.70 -6.29
C GLU A 39 -0.29 8.95 -4.82
N ALA A 40 -1.45 9.57 -4.59
CA ALA A 40 -2.06 9.66 -3.26
C ALA A 40 -2.58 8.29 -2.74
N GLY A 41 -2.57 7.26 -3.57
CA GLY A 41 -2.92 5.88 -3.20
C GLY A 41 -4.30 5.43 -3.67
N LEU A 42 -4.99 6.19 -4.54
CA LEU A 42 -6.21 5.68 -5.18
C LEU A 42 -5.83 4.63 -6.24
N PRO A 43 -6.58 3.51 -6.35
CA PRO A 43 -6.30 2.46 -7.33
C PRO A 43 -6.77 2.86 -8.74
N LEU A 44 -6.22 3.97 -9.27
CA LEU A 44 -6.50 4.51 -10.58
C LEU A 44 -5.32 4.23 -11.51
N PRO A 45 -5.49 3.59 -12.67
CA PRO A 45 -4.40 3.45 -13.63
C PRO A 45 -4.20 4.77 -14.39
N SER A 46 -3.06 5.46 -14.27
CA SER A 46 -2.75 6.64 -15.11
C SER A 46 -2.19 6.32 -16.49
N ALA A 47 -1.74 5.08 -16.75
CA ALA A 47 -1.22 4.69 -18.05
C ALA A 47 -2.14 5.10 -19.23
N PRO A 48 -3.48 4.91 -19.18
CA PRO A 48 -4.38 5.40 -20.23
C PRO A 48 -4.38 6.92 -20.40
N VAL A 49 -4.31 7.67 -19.29
CA VAL A 49 -4.34 9.14 -19.30
C VAL A 49 -3.02 9.70 -19.85
N LEU A 50 -1.88 9.11 -19.47
CA LEU A 50 -0.57 9.48 -20.01
C LEU A 50 -0.43 9.15 -21.50
N LEU A 51 -0.94 8.01 -21.93
CA LEU A 51 -1.01 7.64 -23.35
C LEU A 51 -1.87 8.62 -24.15
N ALA A 52 -3.06 8.98 -23.63
CA ALA A 52 -3.93 9.96 -24.27
C ALA A 52 -3.28 11.35 -24.33
N ALA A 53 -2.66 11.81 -23.24
CA ALA A 53 -1.96 13.09 -23.21
C ALA A 53 -0.77 13.13 -24.18
N GLY A 54 -0.01 12.03 -24.29
CA GLY A 54 1.05 11.89 -25.28
C GLY A 54 0.54 11.94 -26.71
N ALA A 55 -0.58 11.25 -27.01
CA ALA A 55 -1.19 11.30 -28.33
C ALA A 55 -1.71 12.69 -28.71
N LEU A 56 -2.32 13.40 -27.75
CA LEU A 56 -2.78 14.78 -27.92
C LEU A 56 -1.60 15.74 -28.15
N ALA A 57 -0.48 15.53 -27.46
CA ALA A 57 0.75 16.26 -27.71
C ALA A 57 1.31 15.98 -29.12
N GLY A 58 1.29 14.72 -29.57
CA GLY A 58 1.67 14.33 -30.94
C GLY A 58 0.79 14.94 -32.03
N ALA A 59 -0.50 15.14 -31.73
CA ALA A 59 -1.44 15.84 -32.61
C ALA A 59 -1.33 17.38 -32.54
N GLY A 60 -0.35 17.92 -31.81
CA GLY A 60 -0.14 19.38 -31.66
C GLY A 60 -1.20 20.07 -30.80
N ARG A 61 -2.01 19.33 -30.04
CA ARG A 61 -3.10 19.87 -29.19
C ARG A 61 -2.65 20.16 -27.76
N MET A 62 -1.54 19.58 -27.33
CA MET A 62 -0.91 19.86 -26.04
C MET A 62 0.59 20.11 -26.21
N TYR A 63 1.15 20.95 -25.35
CA TYR A 63 2.56 21.28 -25.34
C TYR A 63 3.34 20.17 -24.63
N LEU A 64 4.17 19.45 -25.40
CA LEU A 64 4.86 18.24 -24.94
C LEU A 64 5.68 18.45 -23.65
N PRO A 65 6.46 19.55 -23.48
CA PRO A 65 7.19 19.78 -22.23
C PRO A 65 6.30 19.87 -21.00
N VAL A 66 5.10 20.45 -21.11
CA VAL A 66 4.14 20.53 -20.00
C VAL A 66 3.52 19.17 -19.70
N VAL A 67 3.23 18.37 -20.74
CA VAL A 67 2.69 17.01 -20.60
C VAL A 67 3.66 16.08 -19.89
N VAL A 68 4.98 16.28 -20.05
CA VAL A 68 6.01 15.53 -19.32
C VAL A 68 6.26 16.10 -17.92
N ALA A 69 6.33 17.43 -17.79
CA ALA A 69 6.65 18.07 -16.52
C ALA A 69 5.55 17.89 -15.46
N MET A 70 4.27 17.96 -15.84
CA MET A 70 3.14 17.92 -14.89
C MET A 70 3.07 16.57 -14.12
N PRO A 71 3.08 15.39 -14.77
CA PRO A 71 3.12 14.11 -14.07
C PRO A 71 4.36 13.94 -13.20
N LEU A 72 5.53 14.38 -13.69
CA LEU A 72 6.78 14.31 -12.93
C LEU A 72 6.67 15.11 -11.63
N LEU A 73 6.20 16.36 -11.70
CA LEU A 73 6.04 17.22 -10.53
C LEU A 73 4.97 16.68 -9.57
N ALA A 74 3.85 16.18 -10.11
CA ALA A 74 2.78 15.59 -9.32
C ALA A 74 3.27 14.36 -8.52
N ALA A 75 3.91 13.42 -9.21
CA ALA A 75 4.44 12.20 -8.60
C ALA A 75 5.49 12.55 -7.54
N THR A 76 6.56 13.26 -7.92
CA THR A 76 7.66 13.59 -6.99
C THR A 76 7.20 14.40 -5.77
N THR A 77 6.21 15.29 -5.92
CA THR A 77 5.65 16.02 -4.77
C THR A 77 4.89 15.08 -3.84
N CYS A 78 4.05 14.20 -4.38
CA CYS A 78 3.27 13.25 -3.58
C CYS A 78 4.18 12.23 -2.88
N ASP A 79 5.15 11.67 -3.60
CA ASP A 79 6.14 10.74 -3.06
C ASP A 79 7.00 11.40 -1.99
N THR A 80 7.38 12.66 -2.17
CA THR A 80 8.08 13.44 -1.14
C THR A 80 7.26 13.56 0.14
N LEU A 81 5.96 13.86 0.03
CA LEU A 81 5.08 13.91 1.20
C LEU A 81 5.01 12.56 1.91
N TRP A 82 4.85 11.48 1.15
CA TRP A 82 4.84 10.12 1.69
C TRP A 82 6.17 9.72 2.33
N TYR A 83 7.28 10.10 1.72
CA TYR A 83 8.62 9.88 2.27
C TYR A 83 8.82 10.62 3.58
N ILE A 84 8.44 11.90 3.67
CA ILE A 84 8.52 12.69 4.91
C ILE A 84 7.64 12.06 5.98
N LEU A 85 6.40 11.68 5.64
CA LEU A 85 5.49 11.00 6.56
C LEU A 85 6.06 9.66 7.04
N GLY A 86 6.64 8.85 6.16
CA GLY A 86 7.31 7.60 6.51
C GLY A 86 8.52 7.83 7.42
N ARG A 87 9.28 8.90 7.19
CA ARG A 87 10.47 9.25 7.99
C ARG A 87 10.12 9.78 9.38
N GLN A 88 9.07 10.59 9.51
CA GLN A 88 8.67 11.21 10.77
C GLN A 88 7.71 10.34 11.59
N ARG A 89 6.82 9.59 10.92
CA ARG A 89 5.71 8.84 11.53
C ARG A 89 5.64 7.41 10.98
N GLY A 90 6.80 6.77 10.84
CA GLY A 90 6.93 5.46 10.21
C GLY A 90 5.98 4.40 10.76
N GLY A 91 5.84 4.30 12.09
CA GLY A 91 4.90 3.37 12.72
C GLY A 91 3.43 3.66 12.36
N VAL A 92 3.03 4.94 12.29
CA VAL A 92 1.66 5.33 11.88
C VAL A 92 1.40 4.98 10.43
N VAL A 93 2.36 5.25 9.54
CA VAL A 93 2.24 4.95 8.12
C VAL A 93 2.19 3.46 7.87
N LEU A 94 3.03 2.68 8.56
CA LEU A 94 3.01 1.23 8.46
C LEU A 94 1.67 0.66 8.94
N ARG A 95 1.14 1.14 10.08
CA ARG A 95 -0.21 0.76 10.55
C ARG A 95 -1.31 1.08 9.53
N LEU A 96 -1.22 2.23 8.84
CA LEU A 96 -2.18 2.60 7.79
C LEU A 96 -2.10 1.64 6.58
N ILE A 97 -0.89 1.34 6.11
CA ILE A 97 -0.64 0.38 5.02
C ILE A 97 -1.17 -1.01 5.42
N CYS A 98 -0.83 -1.47 6.62
CA CYS A 98 -1.30 -2.73 7.19
C CYS A 98 -2.83 -2.79 7.31
N ARG A 99 -3.51 -1.64 7.51
CA ARG A 99 -4.98 -1.56 7.56
C ARG A 99 -5.66 -1.73 6.21
N ILE A 100 -5.00 -1.28 5.14
CA ILE A 100 -5.51 -1.34 3.76
C ILE A 100 -5.10 -2.66 3.07
N SER A 101 -3.98 -3.23 3.49
CA SER A 101 -3.45 -4.49 2.98
C SER A 101 -4.24 -5.69 3.54
N LEU A 102 -4.40 -6.71 2.69
CA LEU A 102 -5.09 -7.94 3.05
C LEU A 102 -4.22 -8.83 3.95
N GLU A 103 -2.91 -8.75 3.77
CA GLU A 103 -1.92 -9.59 4.43
C GLU A 103 -0.73 -8.69 4.84
N PRO A 104 -0.84 -8.03 5.99
CA PRO A 104 0.06 -6.95 6.42
C PRO A 104 1.53 -7.37 6.40
N ASP A 105 1.84 -8.52 7.01
CA ASP A 105 3.21 -9.00 7.15
C ASP A 105 3.84 -9.34 5.81
N SER A 106 3.09 -10.01 4.93
CA SER A 106 3.59 -10.34 3.59
C SER A 106 3.81 -9.10 2.73
N CYS A 107 2.98 -8.08 2.90
CA CYS A 107 3.04 -6.84 2.13
C CYS A 107 4.25 -6.00 2.53
N VAL A 108 4.47 -5.82 3.83
CA VAL A 108 5.65 -5.12 4.36
C VAL A 108 6.92 -5.90 4.01
N ARG A 109 6.97 -7.20 4.31
CA ARG A 109 8.12 -8.07 4.02
C ARG A 109 8.48 -8.11 2.55
N ARG A 110 7.50 -8.27 1.64
CA ARG A 110 7.77 -8.33 0.20
C ARG A 110 8.32 -7.02 -0.33
N THR A 111 7.83 -5.90 0.21
CA THR A 111 8.30 -4.57 -0.17
C THR A 111 9.70 -4.32 0.39
N GLN A 112 9.96 -4.65 1.66
CA GLN A 112 11.28 -4.58 2.27
C GLN A 112 12.30 -5.46 1.56
N LEU A 113 12.02 -6.74 1.33
CA LEU A 113 12.92 -7.65 0.60
C LEU A 113 13.24 -7.13 -0.80
N SER A 114 12.27 -6.46 -1.45
CA SER A 114 12.51 -5.81 -2.74
C SER A 114 13.46 -4.62 -2.61
N PHE A 115 13.33 -3.82 -1.55
CA PHE A 115 14.25 -2.73 -1.21
C PHE A 115 15.63 -3.23 -0.77
N GLU A 116 15.73 -4.31 -0.01
CA GLU A 116 17.02 -4.88 0.42
C GLU A 116 17.77 -5.49 -0.76
N ARG A 117 17.08 -6.22 -1.63
CA ARG A 117 17.71 -6.86 -2.80
C ARG A 117 18.02 -5.89 -3.93
N ARG A 118 17.17 -4.88 -4.18
CA ARG A 118 17.31 -3.96 -5.33
C ARG A 118 17.77 -2.55 -4.93
N GLY A 119 17.79 -2.24 -3.63
CA GLY A 119 18.18 -0.93 -3.12
C GLY A 119 17.35 0.19 -3.72
N VAL A 120 18.05 1.24 -4.15
CA VAL A 120 17.48 2.43 -4.80
C VAL A 120 16.76 2.13 -6.12
N TRP A 121 17.08 1.02 -6.81
CA TRP A 121 16.40 0.64 -8.05
C TRP A 121 14.95 0.18 -7.84
N ALA A 122 14.59 -0.18 -6.61
CA ALA A 122 13.20 -0.45 -6.26
C ALA A 122 12.29 0.75 -6.54
N LEU A 123 12.76 1.99 -6.30
CA LEU A 123 12.00 3.23 -6.56
C LEU A 123 11.69 3.39 -8.05
N VAL A 124 12.66 3.10 -8.92
CA VAL A 124 12.50 3.22 -10.37
C VAL A 124 11.57 2.14 -10.92
N ILE A 125 11.79 0.88 -10.53
CA ILE A 125 11.01 -0.25 -11.06
C ILE A 125 9.56 -0.20 -10.54
N ALA A 126 9.35 0.26 -9.31
CA ALA A 126 8.02 0.32 -8.71
C ALA A 126 7.04 1.23 -9.45
N LYS A 127 7.53 2.28 -10.12
CA LYS A 127 6.68 3.17 -10.95
C LYS A 127 5.96 2.44 -12.07
N PHE A 128 6.51 1.34 -12.57
CA PHE A 128 5.89 0.54 -13.64
C PHE A 128 4.92 -0.53 -13.13
N VAL A 129 4.82 -0.74 -11.81
CA VAL A 129 4.00 -1.79 -11.20
C VAL A 129 2.90 -1.15 -10.36
N PRO A 130 1.63 -1.19 -10.83
CA PRO A 130 0.52 -0.60 -10.10
C PRO A 130 0.43 -1.08 -8.65
N GLY A 131 0.29 -0.14 -7.72
CA GLY A 131 0.21 -0.41 -6.28
C GLY A 131 1.56 -0.64 -5.58
N LEU A 132 2.66 -0.88 -6.31
CA LEU A 132 3.99 -0.97 -5.69
C LEU A 132 4.56 0.42 -5.41
N SER A 133 4.40 1.38 -6.33
CA SER A 133 4.87 2.76 -6.20
C SER A 133 4.40 3.41 -4.90
N ALA A 134 3.10 3.32 -4.60
CA ALA A 134 2.47 3.88 -3.40
C ALA A 134 3.09 3.40 -2.07
N MET A 135 3.75 2.24 -2.06
CA MET A 135 4.41 1.68 -0.88
C MET A 135 5.88 2.08 -0.78
N THR A 136 6.52 2.42 -1.90
CA THR A 136 7.96 2.61 -1.95
C THR A 136 8.45 3.91 -1.31
N ALA A 137 7.77 5.03 -1.56
CA ALA A 137 8.17 6.31 -0.99
C ALA A 137 8.06 6.35 0.55
N PRO A 138 6.94 5.90 1.18
CA PRO A 138 6.89 5.85 2.63
C PRO A 138 7.89 4.87 3.23
N LEU A 139 8.15 3.72 2.59
CA LEU A 139 9.13 2.75 3.07
C LEU A 139 10.56 3.29 3.00
N ALA A 140 10.92 4.01 1.94
CA ALA A 140 12.20 4.70 1.84
C ALA A 140 12.39 5.73 2.97
N GLY A 141 11.31 6.38 3.40
CA GLY A 141 11.28 7.25 4.57
C GLY A 141 11.51 6.50 5.88
N ILE A 142 10.79 5.40 6.10
CA ILE A 142 10.89 4.54 7.29
C ILE A 142 12.31 3.99 7.45
N SER A 143 12.91 3.50 6.35
CA SER A 143 14.29 3.01 6.31
C SER A 143 15.34 4.11 6.37
N ARG A 144 14.95 5.37 6.64
CA ARG A 144 15.83 6.55 6.79
C ARG A 144 16.78 6.77 5.62
N MET A 145 16.37 6.45 4.40
CA MET A 145 17.15 6.70 3.20
C MET A 145 17.55 8.18 3.11
N PRO A 146 18.78 8.57 2.73
CA PRO A 146 19.14 9.97 2.55
C PRO A 146 18.24 10.66 1.51
N TRP A 147 17.70 11.84 1.85
CA TRP A 147 16.77 12.60 1.01
C TRP A 147 17.26 12.76 -0.44
N ARG A 148 18.54 13.10 -0.62
CA ARG A 148 19.15 13.30 -1.94
C ARG A 148 19.10 12.04 -2.81
N ARG A 149 19.30 10.86 -2.21
CA ARG A 149 19.23 9.58 -2.93
C ARG A 149 17.79 9.26 -3.29
N PHE A 150 16.86 9.42 -2.34
CA PHE A 150 15.44 9.23 -2.59
C PHE A 150 14.94 10.12 -3.74
N ALA A 151 15.11 11.44 -3.63
CA ALA A 151 14.61 12.40 -4.61
C ALA A 151 15.19 12.17 -6.02
N LEU A 152 16.47 11.80 -6.13
CA LEU A 152 17.10 11.51 -7.42
C LEU A 152 16.48 10.28 -8.10
N PHE A 153 16.38 9.16 -7.38
CA PHE A 153 15.88 7.90 -7.96
C PHE A 153 14.36 7.90 -8.15
N ASP A 154 13.62 8.59 -7.29
CA ASP A 154 12.19 8.81 -7.46
C ASP A 154 11.88 9.70 -8.67
N ALA A 155 12.61 10.82 -8.84
CA ALA A 155 12.48 11.67 -10.01
C ALA A 155 12.89 10.94 -11.29
N LEU A 156 13.96 10.14 -11.26
CA LEU A 156 14.37 9.31 -12.38
C LEU A 156 13.29 8.28 -12.74
N GLY A 157 12.72 7.59 -11.75
CA GLY A 157 11.63 6.65 -11.94
C GLY A 157 10.39 7.31 -12.55
N SER A 158 9.94 8.41 -11.96
CA SER A 158 8.79 9.20 -12.43
C SER A 158 8.99 9.74 -13.84
N LEU A 159 10.20 10.19 -14.18
CA LEU A 159 10.52 10.67 -15.52
C LEU A 159 10.52 9.53 -16.54
N LEU A 160 11.20 8.41 -16.26
CA LEU A 160 11.24 7.26 -17.16
C LEU A 160 9.85 6.70 -17.42
N TRP A 161 9.06 6.57 -16.37
CA TRP A 161 7.69 6.10 -16.42
C TRP A 161 6.79 7.03 -17.26
N SER A 162 6.74 8.32 -16.94
CA SER A 162 5.91 9.28 -17.67
C SER A 162 6.34 9.40 -19.12
N CYS A 163 7.64 9.52 -19.41
CA CYS A 163 8.18 9.56 -20.77
C CYS A 163 7.84 8.30 -21.56
N THR A 164 7.88 7.10 -20.96
CA THR A 164 7.56 5.86 -21.67
C THR A 164 6.12 5.86 -22.18
N TYR A 165 5.14 6.18 -21.32
CA TYR A 165 3.74 6.23 -21.71
C TYR A 165 3.43 7.41 -22.64
N ILE A 166 3.96 8.59 -22.36
CA ILE A 166 3.76 9.79 -23.19
C ILE A 166 4.38 9.59 -24.58
N ALA A 167 5.60 9.08 -24.68
CA ALA A 167 6.27 8.84 -25.96
C ALA A 167 5.53 7.76 -26.78
N THR A 168 5.05 6.71 -26.11
CA THR A 168 4.18 5.70 -26.75
C THR A 168 2.95 6.38 -27.36
N GLY A 169 2.21 7.16 -26.57
CA GLY A 169 1.05 7.92 -27.08
C GLY A 169 1.42 8.86 -28.24
N PHE A 170 2.53 9.57 -28.10
CA PHE A 170 3.02 10.54 -29.09
C PHE A 170 3.31 9.89 -30.45
N VAL A 171 4.01 8.75 -30.46
CA VAL A 171 4.35 8.01 -31.69
C VAL A 171 3.09 7.42 -32.34
N PHE A 172 2.14 6.93 -31.54
CA PHE A 172 0.89 6.35 -32.04
C PHE A 172 -0.20 7.39 -32.36
N SER A 173 0.06 8.69 -32.18
CA SER A 173 -0.87 9.79 -32.47
C SER A 173 -1.42 9.74 -33.90
N SER A 174 -0.56 9.47 -34.89
CA SER A 174 -0.90 9.38 -36.32
C SER A 174 -1.81 8.20 -36.69
N LYS A 175 -1.88 7.16 -35.85
CA LYS A 175 -2.80 6.02 -36.02
C LYS A 175 -4.07 6.16 -35.17
N LEU A 176 -4.07 7.08 -34.21
CA LEU A 176 -5.15 7.22 -33.25
C LEU A 176 -6.43 7.76 -33.89
N GLU A 177 -6.37 8.61 -34.92
CA GLU A 177 -7.58 9.08 -35.62
C GLU A 177 -8.37 7.95 -36.28
N ARG A 178 -7.69 6.90 -36.79
CA ARG A 178 -8.35 5.70 -37.33
C ARG A 178 -8.79 4.73 -36.22
N ALA A 179 -8.05 4.69 -35.10
CA ALA A 179 -8.40 3.87 -33.94
C ALA A 179 -9.57 4.46 -33.14
N LEU A 180 -9.69 5.78 -33.01
CA LEU A 180 -10.75 6.50 -32.28
C LEU A 180 -12.13 6.28 -32.91
N ALA A 181 -12.20 6.10 -34.23
CA ALA A 181 -13.42 5.67 -34.92
C ALA A 181 -13.84 4.24 -34.55
N SER A 182 -12.88 3.36 -34.22
CA SER A 182 -13.12 1.99 -33.73
C SER A 182 -13.30 1.94 -32.19
N LEU A 183 -12.79 2.95 -31.49
CA LEU A 183 -12.77 3.03 -30.03
C LEU A 183 -14.15 3.33 -29.43
N GLN A 184 -15.13 3.72 -30.24
CA GLN A 184 -16.50 4.02 -29.79
C GLN A 184 -17.24 2.76 -29.31
N PHE A 185 -16.90 1.60 -29.85
CA PHE A 185 -17.40 0.30 -29.40
C PHE A 185 -16.53 -0.30 -28.29
N LEU A 186 -15.23 0.00 -28.29
CA LEU A 186 -14.30 -0.44 -27.25
C LEU A 186 -14.39 0.39 -25.98
N GLY A 187 -14.76 1.67 -26.02
CA GLY A 187 -14.72 2.57 -24.85
C GLY A 187 -15.74 2.18 -23.78
N GLY A 188 -16.98 1.85 -24.19
CA GLY A 188 -17.98 1.30 -23.28
C GLY A 188 -17.60 -0.07 -22.75
N GLY A 189 -17.01 -0.93 -23.60
CA GLY A 189 -16.51 -2.24 -23.22
C GLY A 189 -15.31 -2.18 -22.27
N LEU A 190 -14.37 -1.25 -22.49
CA LEU A 190 -13.16 -1.06 -21.71
C LEU A 190 -13.48 -0.41 -20.36
N LEU A 191 -14.42 0.54 -20.34
CA LEU A 191 -14.94 1.12 -19.09
C LEU A 191 -15.72 0.06 -18.30
N ALA A 192 -16.58 -0.72 -18.95
CA ALA A 192 -17.29 -1.83 -18.32
C ALA A 192 -16.31 -2.90 -17.82
N LEU A 193 -15.25 -3.21 -18.57
CA LEU A 193 -14.19 -4.12 -18.18
C LEU A 193 -13.40 -3.58 -16.98
N LEU A 194 -13.03 -2.30 -16.98
CA LEU A 194 -12.37 -1.64 -15.85
C LEU A 194 -13.25 -1.64 -14.59
N LEU A 195 -14.54 -1.33 -14.73
CA LEU A 195 -15.49 -1.35 -13.60
C LEU A 195 -15.76 -2.77 -13.11
N THR A 196 -15.86 -3.77 -13.99
CA THR A 196 -16.04 -5.17 -13.59
C THR A 196 -14.78 -5.78 -13.01
N THR A 197 -13.59 -5.45 -13.53
CA THR A 197 -12.31 -5.88 -12.94
C THR A 197 -12.06 -5.19 -11.61
N LEU A 198 -12.32 -3.89 -11.48
CA LEU A 198 -12.22 -3.17 -10.22
C LEU A 198 -13.26 -3.68 -9.21
N GLY A 199 -14.52 -3.81 -9.61
CA GLY A 199 -15.59 -4.35 -8.78
C GLY A 199 -15.32 -5.79 -8.36
N GLY A 200 -14.90 -6.64 -9.29
CA GLY A 200 -14.48 -8.02 -9.05
C GLY A 200 -13.27 -8.10 -8.12
N TYR A 201 -12.27 -7.24 -8.30
CA TYR A 201 -11.12 -7.12 -7.40
C TYR A 201 -11.55 -6.67 -6.00
N LEU A 202 -12.45 -5.68 -5.87
CA LEU A 202 -12.96 -5.21 -4.58
C LEU A 202 -13.79 -6.30 -3.88
N VAL A 203 -14.64 -7.02 -4.62
CA VAL A 203 -15.43 -8.15 -4.10
C VAL A 203 -14.52 -9.31 -3.71
N TRP A 204 -13.57 -9.68 -4.55
CA TRP A 204 -12.56 -10.69 -4.25
C TRP A 204 -11.76 -10.30 -3.01
N LYS A 205 -11.24 -9.06 -2.96
CA LYS A 205 -10.52 -8.51 -1.81
C LYS A 205 -11.38 -8.54 -0.55
N TRP A 206 -12.66 -8.20 -0.64
CA TRP A 206 -13.59 -8.23 0.49
C TRP A 206 -13.92 -9.66 0.95
N GLN A 207 -14.18 -10.58 0.02
CA GLN A 207 -14.42 -12.00 0.33
C GLN A 207 -13.18 -12.63 0.95
N ASN A 208 -12.00 -12.36 0.38
CA ASN A 208 -10.74 -12.87 0.89
C ASN A 208 -10.43 -12.29 2.27
N ARG A 209 -10.77 -11.01 2.50
CA ARG A 209 -10.67 -10.38 3.83
C ARG A 209 -11.61 -11.04 4.84
N ARG A 210 -12.86 -11.32 4.45
CA ARG A 210 -13.83 -12.02 5.30
C ARG A 210 -13.40 -13.45 5.61
N ARG A 211 -12.90 -14.19 4.61
CA ARG A 211 -12.36 -15.55 4.80
C ARG A 211 -11.15 -15.54 5.73
N PHE A 212 -10.25 -14.59 5.54
CA PHE A 212 -9.09 -14.39 6.38
C PHE A 212 -9.47 -14.12 7.84
N LEU A 213 -10.36 -13.13 8.09
CA LEU A 213 -10.83 -12.82 9.45
C LEU A 213 -11.58 -13.97 10.12
N ARG A 214 -12.33 -14.78 9.36
CA ARG A 214 -13.00 -15.97 9.90
C ARG A 214 -12.02 -17.04 10.38
N LYS A 215 -10.85 -17.16 9.76
CA LYS A 215 -9.80 -18.10 10.19
C LYS A 215 -9.15 -17.67 11.52
N LEU A 216 -9.17 -16.37 11.86
CA LEU A 216 -8.53 -15.82 13.08
C LEU A 216 -9.39 -15.93 14.35
N LYS A 217 -10.37 -16.84 14.40
CA LYS A 217 -11.15 -17.13 15.62
C LYS A 217 -10.33 -18.00 16.56
N ILE A 218 -9.42 -17.38 17.31
CA ILE A 218 -8.60 -18.01 18.36
C ILE A 218 -8.96 -17.37 19.69
N ALA A 219 -8.80 -18.13 20.77
CA ALA A 219 -8.90 -17.61 22.13
C ALA A 219 -7.85 -16.50 22.34
N ARG A 220 -8.33 -15.27 22.54
CA ARG A 220 -7.51 -14.10 22.85
C ARG A 220 -7.44 -13.91 24.37
N ILE A 221 -6.33 -13.37 24.85
CA ILE A 221 -6.20 -12.87 26.23
C ILE A 221 -6.48 -11.36 26.21
N THR A 222 -7.23 -10.82 27.18
CA THR A 222 -7.48 -9.37 27.22
C THR A 222 -6.29 -8.64 27.87
N PRO A 223 -6.09 -7.34 27.59
CA PRO A 223 -5.05 -6.55 28.26
C PRO A 223 -5.15 -6.60 29.78
N GLU A 224 -6.35 -6.57 30.35
CA GLU A 224 -6.58 -6.59 31.79
C GLU A 224 -6.20 -7.94 32.39
N GLU A 225 -6.56 -9.04 31.72
CA GLU A 225 -6.19 -10.39 32.13
C GLU A 225 -4.67 -10.56 32.12
N LEU A 226 -4.00 -10.13 31.04
CA LEU A 226 -2.55 -10.18 30.94
C LEU A 226 -1.89 -9.33 32.03
N LYS A 227 -2.38 -8.11 32.26
CA LYS A 227 -1.86 -7.22 33.31
C LYS A 227 -1.96 -7.85 34.69
N ARG A 228 -3.11 -8.44 35.02
CA ARG A 228 -3.33 -9.14 36.30
C ARG A 228 -2.34 -10.29 36.50
N ARG A 229 -2.09 -11.09 35.46
CA ARG A 229 -1.14 -12.20 35.51
C ARG A 229 0.30 -11.74 35.69
N LEU A 230 0.69 -10.65 35.01
CA LEU A 230 2.00 -10.03 35.21
C LEU A 230 2.17 -9.49 36.63
N ASP A 231 1.14 -8.85 37.19
CA ASP A 231 1.16 -8.35 38.57
C ASP A 231 1.24 -9.49 39.59
N ALA A 232 0.61 -10.63 39.29
CA ALA A 232 0.70 -11.86 40.06
C ALA A 232 2.03 -12.62 39.87
N ARG A 233 2.95 -12.10 39.02
CA ARG A 233 4.23 -12.75 38.65
C ARG A 233 4.06 -14.18 38.11
N GLU A 234 2.97 -14.42 37.38
CA GLU A 234 2.76 -15.69 36.68
C GLU A 234 3.79 -15.87 35.55
N ASP A 235 4.13 -17.12 35.28
CA ASP A 235 5.18 -17.49 34.34
C ASP A 235 4.71 -17.45 32.87
N VAL A 236 4.48 -16.25 32.34
CA VAL A 236 4.03 -16.00 30.97
C VAL A 236 5.17 -15.51 30.08
N VAL A 237 5.24 -15.99 28.83
CA VAL A 237 6.17 -15.51 27.80
C VAL A 237 5.43 -14.54 26.92
N ILE A 238 5.93 -13.30 26.78
CA ILE A 238 5.31 -12.30 25.92
C ILE A 238 6.21 -12.07 24.71
N VAL A 239 5.64 -12.16 23.50
CA VAL A 239 6.37 -11.94 22.25
C VAL A 239 5.73 -10.78 21.47
N ASP A 240 6.54 -9.78 21.18
CA ASP A 240 6.20 -8.62 20.34
C ASP A 240 6.53 -8.96 18.88
N LEU A 241 5.49 -9.15 18.07
CA LEU A 241 5.57 -9.53 16.65
C LEU A 241 5.52 -8.33 15.71
N ARG A 242 5.76 -7.12 16.21
CA ARG A 242 5.88 -5.96 15.32
C ARG A 242 7.08 -6.17 14.41
N HIS A 243 6.92 -5.79 13.16
CA HIS A 243 8.00 -5.85 12.18
C HIS A 243 9.17 -4.98 12.64
N SER A 244 10.43 -5.37 12.40
CA SER A 244 11.62 -4.64 12.91
C SER A 244 11.60 -3.15 12.56
N LEU A 245 11.25 -2.80 11.32
CA LEU A 245 11.05 -1.40 10.89
C LEU A 245 10.01 -0.61 11.73
N GLU A 246 8.95 -1.26 12.20
CA GLU A 246 7.97 -0.63 13.10
C GLU A 246 8.53 -0.48 14.50
N PHE A 247 9.20 -1.52 14.99
CA PHE A 247 9.80 -1.57 16.31
C PHE A 247 10.89 -0.50 16.45
N ASP A 248 11.78 -0.38 15.47
CA ASP A 248 12.83 0.64 15.43
C ASP A 248 12.27 2.07 15.38
N ALA A 249 11.11 2.25 14.77
CA ALA A 249 10.42 3.54 14.72
C ALA A 249 9.71 3.88 16.04
N GLU A 250 9.17 2.89 16.75
CA GLU A 250 8.46 3.03 18.04
C GLU A 250 8.89 1.92 19.02
N PRO A 251 10.03 2.04 19.72
CA PRO A 251 10.66 0.93 20.46
C PRO A 251 9.97 0.58 21.79
N GLN A 252 8.93 1.33 22.17
CA GLN A 252 8.16 1.05 23.37
C GLN A 252 7.41 -0.28 23.23
N THR A 253 7.49 -1.15 24.23
CA THR A 253 6.90 -2.50 24.25
C THR A 253 6.37 -2.86 25.65
N ILE A 254 5.66 -3.98 25.78
CA ILE A 254 5.15 -4.47 27.07
C ILE A 254 6.32 -4.95 27.94
N PHE A 255 6.24 -4.73 29.26
CA PHE A 255 7.31 -5.13 30.17
C PHE A 255 7.61 -6.64 30.07
N GLY A 256 8.89 -7.00 29.94
CA GLY A 256 9.34 -8.38 29.77
C GLY A 256 9.03 -9.01 28.41
N ALA A 257 8.49 -8.26 27.45
CA ALA A 257 8.27 -8.76 26.09
C ALA A 257 9.59 -8.91 25.33
N VAL A 258 9.72 -10.03 24.61
CA VAL A 258 10.79 -10.29 23.66
C VAL A 258 10.31 -9.86 22.28
N HIS A 259 11.02 -8.94 21.63
CA HIS A 259 10.75 -8.60 20.23
C HIS A 259 11.31 -9.68 19.31
N MET A 260 10.46 -10.14 18.39
CA MET A 260 10.84 -11.12 17.37
C MET A 260 10.01 -10.86 16.12
N ASP A 261 10.69 -10.62 14.98
CA ASP A 261 10.00 -10.47 13.72
C ASP A 261 9.19 -11.75 13.42
N PRO A 262 7.99 -11.66 12.81
CA PRO A 262 7.22 -12.84 12.44
C PRO A 262 8.01 -13.89 11.65
N ALA A 263 8.98 -13.48 10.83
CA ALA A 263 9.84 -14.43 10.12
C ALA A 263 10.80 -15.17 11.06
N ASP A 264 11.46 -14.45 11.97
CA ASP A 264 12.40 -15.02 12.94
C ASP A 264 11.70 -16.00 13.87
N LEU A 265 10.47 -15.70 14.29
CA LEU A 265 9.67 -16.61 15.11
C LEU A 265 9.27 -17.88 14.37
N GLU A 266 9.06 -17.80 13.06
CA GLU A 266 8.73 -18.95 12.21
C GLU A 266 9.95 -19.87 12.00
N GLU A 267 11.17 -19.32 12.04
CA GLU A 267 12.41 -20.10 12.02
C GLU A 267 12.74 -20.68 13.40
N ALA A 268 12.42 -19.95 14.48
CA ALA A 268 12.70 -20.35 15.85
C ALA A 268 11.68 -21.33 16.47
N ILE A 269 10.70 -21.83 15.71
CA ILE A 269 9.57 -22.64 16.21
C ILE A 269 10.02 -23.82 17.09
N GLU A 270 11.13 -24.46 16.74
CA GLU A 270 11.62 -25.64 17.45
C GLU A 270 12.15 -25.34 18.86
N VAL A 271 12.60 -24.11 19.09
CA VAL A 271 13.22 -23.64 20.34
C VAL A 271 12.18 -23.02 21.30
N ILE A 272 10.95 -22.80 20.84
CA ILE A 272 9.89 -22.19 21.64
C ILE A 272 9.49 -23.13 22.80
N PRO A 273 9.44 -22.62 24.06
CA PRO A 273 9.02 -23.42 25.21
C PRO A 273 7.57 -23.91 25.05
N ARG A 274 7.34 -25.21 25.30
CA ARG A 274 6.04 -25.87 25.12
C ARG A 274 5.22 -25.97 26.41
N ASP A 275 5.88 -25.79 27.54
CA ASP A 275 5.36 -25.93 28.90
C ASP A 275 4.75 -24.62 29.43
N ARG A 276 5.16 -23.47 28.88
CA ARG A 276 4.70 -22.15 29.30
C ARG A 276 3.60 -21.58 28.42
N GLU A 277 2.85 -20.63 28.97
CA GLU A 277 1.89 -19.87 28.17
C GLU A 277 2.59 -18.75 27.41
N ILE A 278 2.29 -18.65 26.11
CA ILE A 278 2.85 -17.65 25.21
C ILE A 278 1.77 -16.69 24.77
N VAL A 279 2.02 -15.40 24.99
CA VAL A 279 1.16 -14.31 24.57
C VAL A 279 1.81 -13.56 23.42
N LEU A 280 1.15 -13.55 22.27
CA LEU A 280 1.62 -12.87 21.07
C LEU A 280 0.88 -11.56 20.90
N PHE A 281 1.58 -10.48 20.57
CA PHE A 281 0.90 -9.24 20.19
C PHE A 281 1.59 -8.56 19.01
N CYS A 282 0.83 -7.69 18.33
CA CYS A 282 1.28 -6.89 17.20
C CYS A 282 0.46 -5.59 17.17
N SER A 283 0.83 -4.62 16.32
CA SER A 283 0.04 -3.40 16.07
C SER A 283 -0.92 -3.51 14.88
N CYS A 284 -1.01 -4.68 14.25
CA CYS A 284 -1.82 -4.85 13.05
C CYS A 284 -3.33 -4.91 13.37
N PRO A 285 -4.21 -4.44 12.46
CA PRO A 285 -5.65 -4.47 12.68
C PRO A 285 -6.16 -5.89 12.95
N ASN A 286 -7.07 -6.02 13.94
CA ASN A 286 -7.63 -7.30 14.41
C ASN A 286 -6.57 -8.32 14.85
N GLU A 287 -5.39 -7.84 15.24
CA GLU A 287 -4.24 -8.65 15.66
C GLU A 287 -3.89 -9.73 14.63
N ALA A 288 -4.01 -9.38 13.35
CA ALA A 288 -3.92 -10.31 12.24
C ALA A 288 -2.62 -11.13 12.27
N THR A 289 -1.48 -10.48 12.44
CA THR A 289 -0.15 -11.09 12.55
C THR A 289 -0.08 -12.07 13.71
N ALA A 290 -0.44 -11.63 14.93
CA ALA A 290 -0.41 -12.47 16.12
C ALA A 290 -1.36 -13.66 16.04
N ALA A 291 -2.56 -13.47 15.48
CA ALA A 291 -3.52 -14.55 15.28
C ALA A 291 -3.06 -15.54 14.19
N GLN A 292 -2.51 -15.08 13.08
CA GLN A 292 -1.93 -15.96 12.06
C GLN A 292 -0.80 -16.81 12.65
N MET A 293 0.11 -16.17 13.38
CA MET A 293 1.25 -16.84 13.97
C MET A 293 0.80 -17.86 15.03
N ALA A 294 -0.18 -17.52 15.85
CA ALA A 294 -0.79 -18.45 16.79
C ALA A 294 -1.39 -19.68 16.09
N LEU A 295 -2.05 -19.54 14.93
CA LEU A 295 -2.55 -20.69 14.16
C LEU A 295 -1.41 -21.58 13.66
N ARG A 296 -0.34 -20.98 13.13
CA ARG A 296 0.82 -21.72 12.61
C ARG A 296 1.51 -22.50 13.73
N LEU A 297 1.78 -21.85 14.85
CA LEU A 297 2.41 -22.48 16.01
C LEU A 297 1.54 -23.61 16.59
N ARG A 298 0.21 -23.43 16.65
CA ARG A 298 -0.74 -24.50 17.04
C ARG A 298 -0.69 -25.70 16.09
N SER A 299 -0.59 -25.45 14.79
CA SER A 299 -0.45 -26.54 13.80
C SER A 299 0.86 -27.33 13.94
N ARG A 300 1.86 -26.76 14.63
CA ARG A 300 3.16 -27.38 14.95
C ARG A 300 3.23 -27.91 16.39
N GLY A 301 2.10 -28.01 17.09
CA GLY A 301 2.00 -28.63 18.42
C GLY A 301 2.16 -27.69 19.61
N ILE A 302 2.37 -26.38 19.39
CA ILE A 302 2.43 -25.40 20.48
C ILE A 302 1.03 -24.88 20.76
N THR A 303 0.36 -25.43 21.77
CA THR A 303 -1.08 -25.23 22.00
C THR A 303 -1.40 -24.10 22.97
N ARG A 304 -0.50 -23.80 23.92
CA ARG A 304 -0.63 -22.76 24.95
C ARG A 304 -0.28 -21.36 24.42
N ILE A 305 -0.93 -20.96 23.33
CA ILE A 305 -0.72 -19.65 22.69
C ILE A 305 -2.03 -18.87 22.62
N ARG A 306 -1.95 -17.59 23.00
CA ARG A 306 -3.07 -16.64 22.95
C ARG A 306 -2.61 -15.29 22.37
N PRO A 307 -3.24 -14.80 21.28
CA PRO A 307 -3.05 -13.42 20.87
C PRO A 307 -3.61 -12.43 21.91
N LEU A 308 -2.90 -11.34 22.17
CA LEU A 308 -3.38 -10.25 23.01
C LEU A 308 -4.46 -9.46 22.27
N ALA A 309 -5.69 -9.42 22.80
CA ALA A 309 -6.78 -8.65 22.21
C ALA A 309 -6.45 -7.15 22.15
N GLU A 310 -6.80 -6.50 21.04
CA GLU A 310 -6.49 -5.11 20.73
C GLU A 310 -4.98 -4.78 20.60
N GLY A 311 -4.10 -5.79 20.73
CA GLY A 311 -2.66 -5.67 20.56
C GLY A 311 -2.02 -4.61 21.49
N LEU A 312 -0.93 -4.00 21.00
CA LEU A 312 -0.21 -2.96 21.73
C LEU A 312 -1.04 -1.68 21.91
N ASP A 313 -1.87 -1.32 20.93
CA ASP A 313 -2.73 -0.14 20.98
C ASP A 313 -3.77 -0.27 22.11
N GLY A 314 -4.34 -1.46 22.29
CA GLY A 314 -5.26 -1.76 23.39
C GLY A 314 -4.63 -1.62 24.76
N TRP A 315 -3.39 -2.09 24.90
CA TRP A 315 -2.58 -1.95 26.12
C TRP A 315 -2.31 -0.47 26.43
N ARG A 316 -1.87 0.29 25.42
CA ARG A 316 -1.55 1.72 25.56
C ARG A 316 -2.77 2.56 25.91
N LYS A 317 -3.93 2.30 25.29
CA LYS A 317 -5.20 3.02 25.59
C LYS A 317 -5.63 2.91 27.05
N ARG A 318 -5.28 1.81 27.72
CA ARG A 318 -5.59 1.56 29.13
C ARG A 318 -4.59 2.19 30.10
N GLY A 319 -3.57 2.87 29.58
CA GLY A 319 -2.51 3.47 30.40
C GLY A 319 -1.62 2.45 31.09
N PHE A 320 -1.58 1.21 30.61
CA PHE A 320 -0.71 0.18 31.18
C PHE A 320 0.76 0.45 30.85
N PRO A 321 1.70 0.07 31.74
CA PRO A 321 3.11 0.44 31.62
C PRO A 321 3.75 -0.18 30.37
N LEU A 322 4.63 0.60 29.72
CA LEU A 322 5.47 0.21 28.60
C LEU A 322 6.93 0.44 28.97
N GLN A 323 7.82 -0.35 28.37
CA GLN A 323 9.27 -0.22 28.50
C GLN A 323 9.91 0.08 27.14
N VAL A 324 11.08 0.70 27.13
CA VAL A 324 11.98 0.69 25.98
C VAL A 324 13.04 -0.38 26.27
N PRO A 325 13.16 -1.45 25.46
CA PRO A 325 14.20 -2.44 25.67
C PRO A 325 15.57 -1.74 25.62
N ASN A 326 16.41 -1.99 26.63
CA ASN A 326 17.69 -1.31 26.97
C ASN A 326 17.69 -0.06 27.87
N GLN A 327 16.57 0.44 28.42
CA GLN A 327 16.65 1.47 29.49
C GLN A 327 16.58 0.92 30.93
N ALA A 328 16.34 -0.38 31.12
CA ALA A 328 16.23 -0.99 32.45
C ALA A 328 17.57 -1.46 33.05
N VAL A 329 18.69 -1.35 32.33
CA VAL A 329 20.01 -1.82 32.80
C VAL A 329 20.86 -0.71 33.44
N GLU A 330 20.51 0.57 33.26
CA GLU A 330 21.30 1.70 33.80
C GLU A 330 20.77 2.26 35.14
N ALA A 331 19.73 1.67 35.72
CA ALA A 331 19.11 2.14 36.97
C ALA A 331 19.13 1.09 38.10
N SER A 332 20.12 0.19 38.11
CA SER A 332 20.37 -0.77 39.20
C SER A 332 21.78 -0.61 39.75
#